data_AF-A0A257M202-F1
#
_entry.id   AF-A0A257M202-F1
#
_cell.length_a   1.000
_cell.length_b   1.000
_cell.length_c   1.000
_cell.angle_alpha   90.00
_cell.angle_beta   90.00
_cell.angle_gamma   90.00
#
_symmetry.space_group_name_H-M   'P 1'
#
loop_
_entity.id
_entity.type
_entity.pdbx_description
1 polymer ?
#
loop_
_entity_poly.entity_id
_entity_poly.type
_entity_poly.pdbx_seq_one_letter_code
_entity_poly.pdbx_strand_id
1 'polypeptide(L)'
;NRRELESIDLERCRKAVKRLAEAEPISYRDDITRRLIQLLKEADAPLQGDICRALEIWAQPDDVKATDATGLALQKLSLAKTPPPREMVEFLVKRKSEVVAPILDRLWAADSTVWEQLYGEIGPEIEPLVMARFKSASVPLKHSAMRLLARVGGKASLPLIQSTKEGADSEMRVLIERAETAIRARAGA
;
A
#
# COMPACT_ATOMS: atom_id res chain seq x y z
N ASN A 1 -19.16 0.05 22.81
CA ASN A 1 -18.67 -0.51 21.54
C ASN A 1 -18.73 -2.04 21.48
N ARG A 2 -18.24 -2.79 22.48
CA ARG A 2 -18.23 -4.28 22.41
C ARG A 2 -19.59 -4.93 22.10
N ARG A 3 -20.64 -4.63 22.88
CA ARG A 3 -22.00 -5.17 22.65
C ARG A 3 -22.57 -4.80 21.27
N GLU A 4 -22.12 -3.69 20.69
CA GLU A 4 -22.56 -3.24 19.36
C GLU A 4 -21.82 -3.95 18.23
N LEU A 5 -20.55 -4.35 18.44
CA LEU A 5 -19.82 -5.21 17.51
C LEU A 5 -20.38 -6.64 17.48
N GLU A 6 -21.01 -7.08 18.57
CA GLU A 6 -21.68 -8.39 18.68
C GLU A 6 -23.11 -8.37 18.11
N SER A 7 -23.58 -7.22 17.62
CA SER A 7 -24.93 -7.09 17.05
C SER A 7 -25.02 -7.75 15.67
N ILE A 8 -26.16 -8.39 15.39
CA ILE A 8 -26.52 -8.92 14.05
C ILE A 8 -26.77 -7.77 13.05
N ASP A 9 -26.99 -6.55 13.57
CA ASP A 9 -27.21 -5.35 12.77
C ASP A 9 -25.86 -4.78 12.26
N LEU A 10 -25.63 -4.91 10.95
CA LEU A 10 -24.45 -4.41 10.25
C LEU A 10 -24.27 -2.89 10.38
N GLU A 11 -25.36 -2.11 10.50
CA GLU A 11 -25.28 -0.65 10.66
C GLU A 11 -24.83 -0.26 12.08
N ARG A 12 -25.23 -1.04 13.10
CA ARG A 12 -24.68 -0.89 14.46
C ARG A 12 -23.20 -1.26 14.51
N CYS A 13 -22.81 -2.32 13.80
CA CYS A 13 -21.41 -2.69 13.65
C CYS A 13 -20.62 -1.56 12.97
N ARG A 14 -21.11 -1.00 11.85
CA ARG A 14 -20.47 0.10 11.11
C ARG A 14 -20.24 1.33 12.01
N LYS A 15 -21.26 1.75 12.76
CA LYS A 15 -21.13 2.86 13.74
C LYS A 15 -20.15 2.53 14.88
N ALA A 16 -20.06 1.28 15.31
CA ALA A 16 -19.11 0.87 16.33
C ALA A 16 -17.67 0.88 15.79
N VAL A 17 -17.43 0.41 14.56
CA VAL A 17 -16.12 0.45 13.91
C VAL A 17 -15.63 1.89 13.74
N LYS A 18 -16.48 2.81 13.24
CA LYS A 18 -16.10 4.22 13.12
C LYS A 18 -15.65 4.84 14.45
N ARG A 19 -16.43 4.62 15.51
CA ARG A 19 -16.07 5.08 16.86
C ARG A 19 -14.75 4.47 17.37
N LEU A 20 -14.43 3.24 16.97
CA LEU A 20 -13.16 2.61 17.33
C LEU A 20 -12.00 3.18 16.51
N ALA A 21 -12.22 3.51 15.24
CA ALA A 21 -11.24 4.15 14.37
C ALA A 21 -10.91 5.61 14.78
N GLU A 22 -11.73 6.22 15.64
CA GLU A 22 -11.56 7.60 16.14
C GLU A 22 -11.13 7.65 17.62
N ALA A 23 -11.02 6.49 18.28
CA ALA A 23 -10.73 6.44 19.71
C ALA A 23 -9.23 6.44 19.99
N GLU A 24 -8.82 7.07 21.09
CA GLU A 24 -7.48 6.94 21.68
C GLU A 24 -7.48 5.82 22.73
N PRO A 25 -6.89 4.64 22.43
CA PRO A 25 -6.88 3.53 23.37
C PRO A 25 -5.82 3.74 24.45
N ILE A 26 -6.16 3.42 25.70
CA ILE A 26 -5.19 3.38 26.81
C ILE A 26 -4.29 2.14 26.70
N SER A 27 -4.77 1.09 26.02
CA SER A 27 -4.01 -0.14 25.75
C SER A 27 -4.58 -0.90 24.55
N TYR A 28 -3.73 -1.72 23.90
CA TYR A 28 -4.18 -2.69 22.91
C TYR A 28 -5.15 -3.71 23.50
N ARG A 29 -6.06 -4.24 22.67
CA ARG A 29 -7.22 -5.04 23.08
C ARG A 29 -7.48 -6.20 22.14
N ASP A 30 -6.95 -7.38 22.48
CA ASP A 30 -7.05 -8.60 21.67
C ASP A 30 -8.50 -9.02 21.37
N ASP A 31 -9.44 -8.74 22.27
CA ASP A 31 -10.86 -9.02 22.09
C ASP A 31 -11.47 -8.16 20.97
N ILE A 32 -11.12 -6.88 20.93
CA ILE A 32 -11.55 -5.94 19.89
C ILE A 32 -10.92 -6.32 18.55
N THR A 33 -9.61 -6.56 18.53
CA THR A 33 -8.87 -6.94 17.32
C THR A 33 -9.42 -8.22 16.70
N ARG A 34 -9.68 -9.25 17.51
CA ARG A 34 -10.28 -10.51 17.03
C ARG A 34 -11.64 -10.28 16.37
N ARG A 35 -12.47 -9.39 16.93
CA ARG A 35 -13.79 -9.10 16.37
C ARG A 35 -13.69 -8.27 15.08
N LEU A 36 -12.78 -7.30 15.01
CA LEU A 36 -12.50 -6.56 13.78
C LEU A 36 -12.04 -7.49 12.65
N ILE A 37 -11.16 -8.45 12.94
CA ILE A 37 -10.72 -9.49 11.98
C ILE A 37 -11.89 -10.34 11.47
N GLN A 38 -12.84 -10.69 12.34
CA GLN A 38 -14.04 -11.44 11.93
C GLN A 38 -14.92 -10.61 10.98
N LEU A 39 -15.22 -9.37 11.37
CA LEU A 39 -16.04 -8.45 10.57
C LEU A 39 -15.44 -8.16 9.20
N LEU A 40 -14.10 -8.12 9.09
CA LEU A 40 -13.40 -7.87 7.83
C LEU A 40 -13.80 -8.86 6.71
N LYS A 41 -14.16 -10.09 7.07
CA LYS A 41 -14.54 -11.16 6.14
C LYS A 41 -15.93 -10.98 5.54
N GLU A 42 -16.81 -10.30 6.27
CA GLU A 42 -18.23 -10.12 5.93
C GLU A 42 -18.52 -8.71 5.38
N ALA A 43 -17.60 -7.78 5.62
CA ALA A 43 -17.71 -6.37 5.28
C ALA A 43 -17.59 -6.09 3.77
N ASP A 44 -18.34 -5.09 3.32
CA ASP A 44 -18.13 -4.43 2.03
C ASP A 44 -16.82 -3.61 2.03
N ALA A 45 -16.32 -3.24 0.85
CA ALA A 45 -15.05 -2.52 0.74
C ALA A 45 -15.02 -1.25 1.62
N PRO A 46 -16.03 -0.35 1.63
CA PRO A 46 -16.02 0.81 2.52
C PRO A 46 -15.87 0.45 4.01
N LEU A 47 -16.61 -0.55 4.49
CA LEU A 47 -16.49 -1.01 5.87
C LEU A 47 -15.14 -1.66 6.14
N GLN A 48 -14.55 -2.36 5.16
CA GLN A 48 -13.21 -2.90 5.31
C GLN A 48 -12.15 -1.81 5.51
N GLY A 49 -12.31 -0.65 4.87
CA GLY A 49 -11.44 0.52 5.12
C GLY A 49 -11.58 1.04 6.55
N ASP A 50 -12.81 1.21 7.04
CA ASP A 50 -13.09 1.59 8.43
C ASP A 50 -12.52 0.58 9.44
N ILE A 51 -12.61 -0.72 9.13
CA ILE A 51 -12.05 -1.79 9.96
C ILE A 51 -10.51 -1.70 9.98
N CYS A 52 -9.86 -1.44 8.85
CA CYS A 52 -8.40 -1.31 8.80
C CYS A 52 -7.91 -0.13 9.64
N ARG A 53 -8.59 1.02 9.60
CA ARG A 53 -8.30 2.16 10.50
C ARG A 53 -8.44 1.79 11.97
N ALA A 54 -9.49 1.04 12.33
CA ALA A 54 -9.63 0.55 13.69
C ALA A 54 -8.52 -0.46 14.05
N LEU A 55 -8.12 -1.35 13.14
CA LEU A 55 -7.02 -2.28 13.38
C LEU A 55 -5.69 -1.57 13.58
N GLU A 56 -5.43 -0.44 12.91
CA GLU A 56 -4.21 0.37 13.14
C GLU A 56 -4.09 0.85 14.58
N ILE A 57 -5.23 1.14 15.22
CA ILE A 57 -5.30 1.70 16.58
C ILE A 57 -5.28 0.58 17.62
N TRP A 58 -6.04 -0.50 17.39
CA TRP A 58 -6.34 -1.48 18.43
C TRP A 58 -5.49 -2.75 18.36
N ALA A 59 -4.92 -3.09 17.21
CA ALA A 59 -4.06 -4.25 17.06
C ALA A 59 -2.62 -3.93 17.45
N GLN A 60 -1.95 -4.89 18.09
CA GLN A 60 -0.50 -4.81 18.35
C GLN A 60 0.26 -4.57 17.04
N PRO A 61 1.35 -3.80 17.00
CA PRO A 61 2.11 -3.51 15.77
C PRO A 61 2.66 -4.75 15.03
N ASP A 62 2.82 -5.87 15.72
CA ASP A 62 3.28 -7.16 15.22
C ASP A 62 2.17 -8.22 15.13
N ASP A 63 0.89 -7.83 15.21
CA ASP A 63 -0.24 -8.76 15.10
C ASP A 63 -0.32 -9.37 13.68
N VAL A 64 0.25 -10.58 13.57
CA VAL A 64 0.25 -11.38 12.33
C VAL A 64 -1.16 -11.75 11.91
N LYS A 65 -2.10 -11.99 12.84
CA LYS A 65 -3.47 -12.39 12.50
C LYS A 65 -4.24 -11.26 11.83
N ALA A 66 -4.05 -10.03 12.31
CA ALA A 66 -4.60 -8.84 11.68
C ALA A 66 -4.01 -8.64 10.28
N THR A 67 -2.69 -8.79 10.15
CA THR A 67 -1.96 -8.66 8.88
C THR A 67 -2.43 -9.70 7.86
N ASP A 68 -2.48 -10.98 8.22
CA ASP A 68 -2.91 -12.07 7.33
C ASP A 68 -4.37 -11.93 6.90
N ALA A 69 -5.25 -11.57 7.84
CA ALA A 69 -6.67 -11.39 7.54
C ALA A 69 -6.89 -10.24 6.53
N THR A 70 -6.18 -9.13 6.72
CA THR A 70 -6.22 -7.98 5.81
C THR A 70 -5.60 -8.32 4.46
N GLY A 71 -4.49 -9.07 4.45
CA GLY A 71 -3.86 -9.57 3.22
C GLY A 71 -4.79 -10.44 2.40
N LEU A 72 -5.50 -11.37 3.06
CA LEU A 72 -6.50 -12.21 2.40
C LEU A 72 -7.69 -11.40 1.87
N ALA A 73 -8.16 -10.40 2.61
CA ALA A 73 -9.23 -9.52 2.15
C ALA A 73 -8.80 -8.72 0.90
N LEU A 74 -7.58 -8.17 0.90
CA LEU A 74 -7.01 -7.46 -0.24
C LEU A 74 -6.88 -8.38 -1.47
N GLN A 75 -6.42 -9.61 -1.30
CA GLN A 75 -6.34 -10.60 -2.39
C GLN A 75 -7.73 -10.87 -2.99
N LYS A 76 -8.76 -11.05 -2.15
CA LYS A 76 -10.14 -11.27 -2.62
C LYS A 76 -10.67 -10.11 -3.44
N LEU A 77 -10.48 -8.87 -2.97
CA LEU A 77 -10.86 -7.67 -3.72
C LEU A 77 -10.12 -7.59 -5.07
N SER A 78 -8.82 -7.90 -5.05
CA SER A 78 -7.99 -7.91 -6.26
C SER A 78 -8.47 -8.96 -7.27
N LEU A 79 -8.81 -10.18 -6.84
CA LEU A 79 -9.37 -11.23 -7.68
C LEU A 79 -10.74 -10.83 -8.25
N ALA A 80 -11.56 -10.16 -7.43
CA ALA A 80 -12.86 -9.63 -7.84
C ALA A 80 -12.75 -8.35 -8.69
N LYS A 81 -11.55 -7.83 -8.97
CA LYS A 81 -11.29 -6.55 -9.63
C LYS A 81 -12.04 -5.36 -8.99
N THR A 82 -12.30 -5.47 -7.69
CA THR A 82 -12.92 -4.41 -6.90
C THR A 82 -11.82 -3.49 -6.38
N PRO A 83 -11.92 -2.16 -6.56
CA PRO A 83 -10.95 -1.23 -6.00
C PRO A 83 -10.87 -1.38 -4.48
N PRO A 84 -9.68 -1.62 -3.90
CA PRO A 84 -9.55 -1.75 -2.46
C PRO A 84 -9.60 -0.38 -1.77
N PRO A 85 -10.06 -0.33 -0.51
CA PRO A 85 -9.92 0.86 0.32
C PRO A 85 -8.45 1.23 0.47
N ARG A 86 -8.15 2.53 0.48
CA ARG A 86 -6.76 3.01 0.62
C ARG A 86 -6.17 2.61 1.97
N GLU A 87 -6.97 2.72 3.02
CA GLU A 87 -6.62 2.41 4.41
C GLU A 87 -6.24 0.93 4.59
N MET A 88 -6.82 0.04 3.79
CA MET A 88 -6.46 -1.37 3.78
C MET A 88 -5.04 -1.58 3.25
N VAL A 89 -4.68 -0.87 2.18
CA VAL A 89 -3.35 -0.97 1.58
C VAL A 89 -2.32 -0.30 2.47
N GLU A 90 -2.65 0.87 3.06
CA GLU A 90 -1.81 1.59 4.03
C GLU A 90 -1.48 0.72 5.24
N PHE A 91 -2.50 0.06 5.81
CA PHE A 91 -2.32 -0.91 6.89
C PHE A 91 -1.28 -1.97 6.49
N LEU A 92 -1.42 -2.61 5.33
CA LEU A 92 -0.53 -3.70 4.90
C LEU A 92 0.89 -3.24 4.56
N VAL A 93 1.05 -2.04 3.98
CA VAL A 93 2.37 -1.44 3.70
C VAL A 93 3.11 -1.15 5.00
N LYS A 94 2.44 -0.53 5.98
CA LYS A 94 3.00 -0.27 7.31
C LYS A 94 3.42 -1.55 8.04
N ARG A 95 2.67 -2.63 7.82
CA ARG A 95 2.94 -3.97 8.38
C ARG A 95 3.96 -4.78 7.57
N LYS A 96 4.50 -4.24 6.48
CA LYS A 96 5.46 -4.91 5.58
C LYS A 96 4.97 -6.26 5.08
N SER A 97 3.68 -6.33 4.75
CA SER A 97 3.07 -7.57 4.27
C SER A 97 3.51 -7.88 2.84
N GLU A 98 4.17 -9.03 2.62
CA GLU A 98 4.71 -9.41 1.29
C GLU A 98 3.64 -9.45 0.17
N VAL A 99 2.39 -9.76 0.55
CA VAL A 99 1.26 -9.78 -0.39
C VAL A 99 0.98 -8.43 -1.06
N VAL A 100 1.37 -7.31 -0.43
CA VAL A 100 0.93 -5.99 -0.85
C VAL A 100 1.66 -5.52 -2.11
N ALA A 101 2.94 -5.85 -2.27
CA ALA A 101 3.77 -5.40 -3.39
C ALA A 101 3.19 -5.78 -4.77
N PRO A 102 2.87 -7.05 -5.09
CA PRO A 102 2.34 -7.41 -6.40
C PRO A 102 0.90 -6.91 -6.66
N ILE A 103 0.15 -6.59 -5.60
CA ILE A 103 -1.19 -5.99 -5.73
C ILE A 103 -1.05 -4.48 -5.99
N LEU A 104 -0.21 -3.80 -5.21
CA LEU A 104 0.02 -2.37 -5.32
C LEU A 104 0.72 -1.99 -6.62
N ASP A 105 1.60 -2.84 -7.14
CA ASP A 105 2.17 -2.69 -8.49
C ASP A 105 1.09 -2.62 -9.58
N ARG A 106 0.04 -3.43 -9.48
CA ARG A 106 -1.10 -3.40 -10.42
C ARG A 106 -1.99 -2.18 -10.21
N LEU A 107 -2.24 -1.79 -8.96
CA LEU A 107 -3.00 -0.59 -8.63
C LEU A 107 -2.29 0.68 -9.13
N TRP A 108 -0.98 0.78 -8.92
CA TRP A 108 -0.14 1.85 -9.42
C TRP A 108 -0.08 1.89 -10.95
N ALA A 109 -0.01 0.74 -11.62
CA ALA A 109 -0.08 0.69 -13.08
C ALA A 109 -1.43 1.19 -13.62
N ALA A 110 -2.52 0.97 -12.89
CA ALA A 110 -3.85 1.43 -13.26
C ALA A 110 -4.04 2.93 -12.98
N ASP A 111 -3.57 3.41 -11.83
CA ASP A 111 -3.62 4.83 -11.46
C ASP A 111 -2.40 5.24 -10.64
N SER A 112 -1.37 5.70 -11.34
CA SER A 112 -0.12 6.12 -10.71
C SER A 112 -0.29 7.36 -9.83
N THR A 113 -1.31 8.19 -10.05
CA THR A 113 -1.52 9.43 -9.28
C THR A 113 -1.97 9.13 -7.84
N VAL A 114 -2.73 8.05 -7.67
CA VAL A 114 -3.26 7.64 -6.36
C VAL A 114 -2.24 6.82 -5.57
N TRP A 115 -1.53 5.91 -6.25
CA TRP A 115 -0.81 4.83 -5.58
C TRP A 115 0.72 4.99 -5.55
N GLU A 116 1.32 5.92 -6.30
CA GLU A 116 2.78 6.10 -6.37
C GLU A 116 3.41 6.31 -4.98
N GLN A 117 2.84 7.20 -4.16
CA GLN A 117 3.39 7.47 -2.84
C GLN A 117 3.45 6.21 -1.98
N LEU A 118 2.34 5.48 -1.92
CA LEU A 118 2.21 4.30 -1.08
C LEU A 118 3.06 3.14 -1.61
N TYR A 119 3.20 3.02 -2.93
CA TYR A 119 4.07 2.01 -3.52
C TYR A 119 5.54 2.25 -3.15
N GLY A 120 5.98 3.51 -3.19
CA GLY A 120 7.33 3.88 -2.75
C GLY A 120 7.58 3.73 -1.24
N GLU A 121 6.56 3.58 -0.40
CA GLU A 121 6.70 3.32 1.04
C GLU A 121 7.07 1.87 1.35
N ILE A 122 6.82 0.94 0.42
CA ILE A 122 7.27 -0.44 0.53
C ILE A 122 8.80 -0.52 0.61
N GLY A 123 9.50 0.29 -0.19
CA GLY A 123 10.96 0.38 -0.17
C GLY A 123 11.65 -0.42 -1.29
N PRO A 124 12.94 -0.79 -1.15
CA PRO A 124 13.76 -1.28 -2.25
C PRO A 124 13.26 -2.56 -2.94
N GLU A 125 12.44 -3.36 -2.26
CA GLU A 125 11.86 -4.61 -2.81
C GLU A 125 10.98 -4.41 -4.05
N ILE A 126 10.50 -3.19 -4.32
CA ILE A 126 9.70 -2.89 -5.51
C ILE A 126 10.55 -2.56 -6.75
N GLU A 127 11.86 -2.31 -6.59
CA GLU A 127 12.78 -1.98 -7.69
C GLU A 127 12.63 -2.93 -8.89
N PRO A 128 12.71 -4.27 -8.75
CA PRO A 128 12.58 -5.18 -9.89
C PRO A 128 11.22 -5.09 -10.58
N LEU A 129 10.13 -4.86 -9.83
CA LEU A 129 8.77 -4.72 -10.38
C LEU A 129 8.64 -3.44 -11.20
N VAL A 130 9.11 -2.31 -10.66
CA VAL A 130 9.11 -1.01 -11.34
C VAL A 130 9.94 -1.07 -12.63
N MET A 131 11.14 -1.65 -12.56
CA MET A 131 12.02 -1.81 -13.73
C MET A 131 11.39 -2.69 -14.82
N ALA A 132 10.74 -3.79 -14.44
CA ALA A 132 10.06 -4.67 -15.39
C ALA A 132 8.92 -3.94 -16.12
N ARG A 133 8.13 -3.16 -15.37
CA ARG A 133 6.98 -2.42 -15.90
C ARG A 133 7.39 -1.23 -16.77
N PHE A 134 8.52 -0.58 -16.48
CA PHE A 134 9.00 0.58 -17.21
C PHE A 134 9.09 0.35 -18.73
N LYS A 135 9.48 -0.85 -19.15
CA LYS A 135 9.71 -1.19 -20.57
C LYS A 135 8.47 -1.05 -21.45
N SER A 136 7.29 -1.37 -20.91
CA SER A 136 6.00 -1.33 -21.62
C SER A 136 5.07 -0.22 -21.13
N ALA A 137 5.55 0.64 -20.23
CA ALA A 137 4.76 1.69 -19.60
C ALA A 137 4.42 2.84 -20.57
N SER A 138 3.24 3.44 -20.35
CA SER A 138 2.86 4.72 -20.96
C SER A 138 3.76 5.86 -20.47
N VAL A 139 3.77 7.00 -21.16
CA VAL A 139 4.60 8.15 -20.78
C VAL A 139 4.34 8.60 -19.32
N PRO A 140 3.09 8.81 -18.86
CA PRO A 140 2.84 9.19 -17.47
C PRO A 140 3.36 8.15 -16.47
N LEU A 141 3.19 6.87 -16.78
CA LEU A 141 3.64 5.79 -15.93
C LEU A 141 5.18 5.67 -15.90
N LYS A 142 5.88 6.00 -17.00
CA LYS A 142 7.35 6.12 -17.01
C LYS A 142 7.85 7.26 -16.12
N HIS A 143 7.17 8.41 -16.10
CA HIS A 143 7.53 9.51 -15.20
C HIS A 143 7.37 9.09 -13.74
N SER A 144 6.26 8.44 -13.42
CA SER A 144 6.01 7.88 -12.09
C SER A 144 7.04 6.82 -11.70
N ALA A 145 7.36 5.91 -12.62
CA ALA A 145 8.37 4.88 -12.40
C ALA A 145 9.74 5.50 -12.12
N MET A 146 10.13 6.55 -12.85
CA MET A 146 11.40 7.24 -12.62
C MET A 146 11.44 7.90 -11.23
N ARG A 147 10.33 8.49 -10.76
CA ARG A 147 10.22 9.01 -9.39
C ARG A 147 10.32 7.91 -8.33
N LEU A 148 9.69 6.76 -8.57
CA LEU A 148 9.84 5.59 -7.69
C LEU A 148 11.28 5.11 -7.65
N LEU A 149 11.94 4.93 -8.79
CA LEU A 149 13.36 4.52 -8.85
C LEU A 149 14.27 5.55 -8.17
N ALA A 150 13.98 6.86 -8.28
CA ALA A 150 14.70 7.88 -7.53
C ALA A 150 14.51 7.74 -6.00
N ARG A 151 13.36 7.22 -5.55
CA ARG A 151 13.05 7.04 -4.13
C ARG A 151 13.63 5.76 -3.56
N VAL A 152 13.46 4.63 -4.25
CA VAL A 152 13.75 3.29 -3.72
C VAL A 152 14.78 2.50 -4.52
N GLY A 153 15.12 2.94 -5.73
CA GLY A 153 16.04 2.23 -6.61
C GLY A 153 17.47 2.17 -6.07
N GLY A 154 18.18 1.14 -6.51
CA GLY A 154 19.59 0.88 -6.25
C GLY A 154 20.42 0.84 -7.53
N LYS A 155 21.62 0.28 -7.43
CA LYS A 155 22.58 0.20 -8.56
C LYS A 155 22.00 -0.55 -9.77
N ALA A 156 21.08 -1.49 -9.54
CA ALA A 156 20.46 -2.29 -10.60
C ALA A 156 19.64 -1.44 -11.58
N SER A 157 19.07 -0.33 -11.12
CA SER A 157 18.30 0.61 -11.96
C SER A 157 19.15 1.52 -12.84
N LEU A 158 20.44 1.72 -12.53
CA LEU A 158 21.27 2.70 -13.24
C LEU A 158 21.37 2.47 -14.76
N PRO A 159 21.56 1.24 -15.27
CA PRO A 159 21.60 1.01 -16.71
C PRO A 159 20.28 1.37 -17.43
N LEU A 160 19.15 1.10 -16.77
CA LEU A 160 17.83 1.46 -17.30
C LEU A 160 17.66 3.00 -17.34
N ILE A 161 18.07 3.69 -16.27
CA ILE A 161 17.99 5.15 -16.18
C ILE A 161 18.85 5.82 -17.25
N GLN A 162 20.08 5.32 -17.42
CA GLN A 162 21.04 5.85 -18.41
C GLN A 162 20.55 5.64 -19.85
N SER A 163 20.07 4.44 -20.19
CA SER A 163 19.54 4.17 -21.54
C SER A 163 18.29 4.98 -21.88
N THR A 164 17.54 5.45 -20.87
CA THR A 164 16.35 6.30 -21.09
C THR A 164 16.73 7.73 -21.52
N LYS A 165 17.96 8.18 -21.25
CA LYS A 165 18.40 9.57 -21.48
C LYS A 165 18.40 9.97 -22.96
N GLU A 166 18.71 9.04 -23.86
CA GLU A 166 18.93 9.32 -25.29
C GLU A 166 17.65 9.71 -26.05
N GLY A 167 16.46 9.51 -25.48
CA GLY A 167 15.18 9.92 -26.05
C GLY A 167 14.29 10.74 -25.11
N ALA A 168 14.83 11.17 -23.97
CA ALA A 168 14.07 11.85 -22.93
C ALA A 168 13.75 13.30 -23.31
N ASP A 169 12.50 13.71 -23.10
CA ASP A 169 12.11 15.12 -23.09
C ASP A 169 12.72 15.86 -21.88
N SER A 170 12.49 17.18 -21.80
CA SER A 170 13.02 18.01 -20.73
C SER A 170 12.56 17.59 -19.33
N GLU A 171 11.33 17.11 -19.18
CA GLU A 171 10.80 16.72 -17.87
C GLU A 171 11.41 15.39 -17.42
N MET A 172 11.42 14.39 -18.31
CA MET A 172 12.05 13.10 -18.06
C MET A 172 13.55 13.24 -17.76
N ARG A 173 14.27 14.16 -18.42
CA ARG A 173 15.69 14.43 -18.10
C ARG A 173 15.91 14.87 -16.66
N VAL A 174 15.07 15.77 -16.15
CA VAL A 174 15.12 16.21 -14.74
C VAL A 174 14.87 15.03 -13.80
N LEU A 175 13.93 14.15 -14.13
CA LEU A 175 13.65 12.96 -13.33
C LEU A 175 14.82 11.97 -13.34
N ILE A 176 15.44 11.74 -14.50
CA ILE A 176 16.63 10.90 -14.67
C ILE A 176 17.78 11.41 -13.80
N GLU A 177 18.09 12.71 -13.86
CA GLU A 177 19.19 13.30 -13.09
C GLU A 177 18.97 13.18 -11.57
N ARG A 178 17.72 13.43 -11.13
CA ARG A 178 17.33 13.22 -9.73
C ARG A 178 17.48 11.76 -9.31
N ALA A 179 17.05 10.82 -10.17
CA ALA A 179 17.16 9.39 -9.89
C ALA A 179 18.62 8.94 -9.79
N GLU A 180 19.47 9.31 -10.75
CA GLU A 180 20.90 8.97 -10.70
C GLU A 180 21.57 9.52 -9.45
N THR A 181 21.30 10.79 -9.11
CA THR A 181 21.88 11.45 -7.93
C THR A 181 21.48 10.74 -6.65
N ALA A 182 20.18 10.45 -6.49
CA ALA A 182 19.66 9.79 -5.30
C ALA A 182 20.20 8.36 -5.15
N ILE A 183 20.32 7.62 -6.25
CA ILE A 183 20.86 6.26 -6.25
C ILE A 183 22.35 6.27 -5.89
N ARG A 184 23.15 7.17 -6.48
CA ARG A 184 24.59 7.28 -6.18
C ARG A 184 24.83 7.65 -4.72
N ALA A 185 24.08 8.62 -4.20
CA ALA A 185 24.14 9.02 -2.80
C ALA A 185 23.85 7.86 -1.82
N ARG A 186 22.84 7.02 -2.13
CA ARG A 186 22.55 5.81 -1.33
C ARG A 186 23.61 4.72 -1.48
N ALA A 187 24.21 4.61 -2.66
CA ALA A 187 25.19 3.60 -2.99
C ALA A 187 26.60 3.87 -2.42
N GLY A 188 26.82 5.01 -1.76
CA GLY A 188 28.10 5.41 -1.19
C GLY A 188 29.15 5.78 -2.25
N ALA A 189 28.70 6.32 -3.39
CA ALA A 189 29.56 6.80 -4.48
C ALA A 189 29.49 8.32 -4.61
#